data_AF-A0A1W9Q7G4-F1
#
_entry.id   AF-A0A1W9Q7G4-F1
#
_cell.length_a   1.000
_cell.length_b   1.000
_cell.length_c   1.000
_cell.angle_alpha   90.00
_cell.angle_beta   90.00
_cell.angle_gamma   90.00
#
_symmetry.space_group_name_H-M   'P 1'
#
loop_
_entity.id
_entity.type
_entity.pdbx_description
1 polymer ?
#
loop_
_entity_poly.entity_id
_entity_poly.type
_entity_poly.pdbx_seq_one_letter_code
_entity_poly.pdbx_strand_id
1 'polypeptide(L)'
;MRLGKFRIVAVSAAPLVALLACGESSGTDAGSGGTTGAGGTPGSGGDQQGAGGTSSGGAMASGGGPLMAGGAPSGGSAGSSPSGGAAPTTGGAPTSSGGASGGTGGMPEGTGGDMTSSICPYTPPTDPETFPQGWTAAPVIQFTNNGGWTWYNDERVIVDAEAGKIVVGSAASSASNQSANTNIEIVIHDLETGINQKKSLGTLSYSDDHNNPGIVANAPGEYVVAYAHHNVDCNTYWATYKDNAWSQTKTYNWGMHGCTTSPKKDTVTYNNLWKLSAEEGRIYNFVRSIGTSPSFLLSEDGGATWSLEGRLTASPQVGYNAGYYKFWGNGVDRIDFFATESHPRDSNTSLYHGYIQGGKSYDSSGKEVDGNIFDTSAPQITEFTRVFAAGSMLGGKTLRRLWNFDIARYEDGTIGVLWQGRENECADKNNCNPGHHMAYSRFDGTSWKSTRLVRGGRTLYRDKSDWWEEDYLGGGALDPDDPHVIYISTNIDPRDDMTEYPVNEIWKGVTCDDGSSFTWTPITMNSQNENLRPHVPKWDAKNSALLWFRGNYQTAQKYSAEVVGILEREE
;
A
#
# COMPACT_ATOMS: atom_id res chain seq x y z
N MET A 1 33.95 -15.97 51.52
CA MET A 1 32.75 -16.86 51.61
C MET A 1 31.77 -16.39 50.53
N ARG A 2 31.04 -17.22 49.77
CA ARG A 2 31.01 -18.69 49.61
C ARG A 2 31.14 -19.02 48.10
N LEU A 3 31.54 -20.25 47.75
CA LEU A 3 31.46 -20.75 46.36
C LEU A 3 30.19 -21.60 46.15
N GLY A 4 29.65 -21.57 44.93
CA GLY A 4 28.70 -22.55 44.39
C GLY A 4 28.96 -22.72 42.88
N LYS A 5 29.71 -23.75 42.47
CA LYS A 5 29.19 -25.03 41.96
C LYS A 5 28.39 -24.93 40.65
N PHE A 6 29.13 -24.89 39.54
CA PHE A 6 28.62 -25.33 38.24
C PHE A 6 28.25 -26.83 38.27
N ARG A 7 27.27 -27.24 37.47
CA ARG A 7 27.02 -28.64 37.11
C ARG A 7 27.35 -28.84 35.63
N ILE A 8 28.17 -29.84 35.34
CA ILE A 8 28.38 -30.35 33.99
C ILE A 8 27.39 -31.51 33.78
N VAL A 9 26.75 -31.57 32.61
CA VAL A 9 26.00 -32.74 32.14
C VAL A 9 26.70 -33.23 30.87
N ALA A 10 26.96 -34.53 30.79
CA ALA A 10 27.71 -35.12 29.68
C ALA A 10 26.80 -35.53 28.52
N VAL A 11 27.28 -35.37 27.29
CA VAL A 11 26.68 -35.94 26.08
C VAL A 11 27.43 -37.23 25.72
N SER A 12 26.72 -38.33 25.56
CA SER A 12 27.29 -39.63 25.15
C SER A 12 27.34 -39.76 23.62
N ALA A 13 28.46 -40.20 23.08
CA ALA A 13 28.64 -40.44 21.65
C ALA A 13 28.88 -41.94 21.35
N ALA A 14 28.21 -42.47 20.33
CA ALA A 14 28.56 -43.67 19.54
C ALA A 14 27.42 -44.04 18.56
N PRO A 15 27.67 -44.78 17.46
CA PRO A 15 28.83 -44.68 16.59
C PRO A 15 28.46 -44.61 15.09
N LEU A 16 29.39 -44.17 14.25
CA LEU A 16 29.29 -44.29 12.80
C LEU A 16 29.77 -45.69 12.35
N VAL A 17 29.06 -46.33 11.41
CA VAL A 17 29.52 -47.56 10.74
C VAL A 17 29.38 -47.39 9.23
N ALA A 18 30.45 -47.72 8.50
CA ALA A 18 30.48 -47.73 7.04
C ALA A 18 30.92 -49.12 6.55
N LEU A 19 30.37 -49.57 5.41
CA LEU A 19 30.86 -50.72 4.66
C LEU A 19 30.88 -50.39 3.15
N LEU A 20 31.88 -50.90 2.46
CA LEU A 20 32.00 -50.88 0.99
C LEU A 20 31.76 -52.29 0.42
N ALA A 21 31.41 -52.35 -0.88
CA ALA A 21 32.09 -53.15 -1.93
C ALA A 21 31.19 -54.02 -2.87
N CYS A 22 31.30 -53.69 -4.16
CA CYS A 22 31.44 -54.58 -5.34
C CYS A 22 30.29 -55.49 -5.86
N GLY A 23 30.35 -55.76 -7.17
CA GLY A 23 29.39 -56.55 -8.00
C GLY A 23 28.56 -55.64 -8.93
N GLU A 24 28.78 -55.50 -10.25
CA GLU A 24 28.80 -56.49 -11.37
C GLU A 24 27.42 -57.17 -11.61
N SER A 25 26.85 -57.24 -12.83
CA SER A 25 27.32 -56.85 -14.18
C SER A 25 26.17 -56.68 -15.21
N SER A 26 26.54 -56.30 -16.45
CA SER A 26 25.76 -56.31 -17.73
C SER A 26 24.72 -55.20 -17.99
N GLY A 27 24.52 -54.68 -19.22
CA GLY A 27 25.43 -54.67 -20.39
C GLY A 27 24.79 -55.00 -21.76
N THR A 28 24.53 -53.97 -22.58
CA THR A 28 24.41 -54.03 -24.06
C THR A 28 24.64 -52.65 -24.69
N ASP A 29 25.69 -52.52 -25.51
CA ASP A 29 25.75 -52.03 -26.91
C ASP A 29 24.65 -51.10 -27.49
N ALA A 30 24.93 -50.16 -28.41
CA ALA A 30 26.21 -49.61 -28.92
C ALA A 30 25.96 -48.29 -29.71
N GLY A 31 27.04 -47.61 -30.14
CA GLY A 31 27.05 -46.29 -30.82
C GLY A 31 26.55 -46.24 -32.28
N SER A 32 27.04 -45.36 -33.16
CA SER A 32 28.16 -44.41 -33.07
C SER A 32 28.11 -43.34 -34.20
N GLY A 33 28.86 -42.23 -34.04
CA GLY A 33 29.14 -41.23 -35.09
C GLY A 33 28.10 -40.11 -35.29
N GLY A 34 28.43 -38.97 -35.92
CA GLY A 34 29.76 -38.58 -36.39
C GLY A 34 29.87 -37.30 -37.25
N THR A 35 29.94 -36.12 -36.61
CA THR A 35 30.67 -34.90 -37.06
C THR A 35 30.29 -34.12 -38.35
N THR A 36 30.57 -32.80 -38.31
CA THR A 36 30.71 -31.82 -39.43
C THR A 36 29.44 -31.25 -40.11
N GLY A 37 29.59 -30.07 -40.72
CA GLY A 37 28.62 -29.40 -41.60
C GLY A 37 28.27 -27.97 -41.19
N ALA A 38 28.62 -26.96 -42.00
CA ALA A 38 28.33 -25.56 -41.71
C ALA A 38 27.93 -24.76 -42.97
N GLY A 39 27.15 -23.68 -42.78
CA GLY A 39 26.96 -22.59 -43.75
C GLY A 39 25.68 -22.65 -44.61
N GLY A 40 25.24 -21.48 -45.09
CA GLY A 40 24.22 -21.38 -46.16
C GLY A 40 23.11 -20.33 -45.98
N THR A 41 23.43 -19.03 -46.12
CA THR A 41 22.43 -18.00 -46.51
C THR A 41 22.31 -17.94 -48.04
N PRO A 42 21.10 -17.68 -48.55
CA PRO A 42 20.81 -16.44 -49.31
C PRO A 42 19.74 -15.59 -48.56
N GLY A 43 19.38 -14.35 -48.90
CA GLY A 43 19.52 -13.57 -50.13
C GLY A 43 18.28 -13.71 -51.05
N SER A 44 17.65 -12.68 -51.62
CA SER A 44 17.73 -11.21 -51.48
C SER A 44 16.64 -10.56 -52.38
N GLY A 45 15.99 -9.47 -51.94
CA GLY A 45 14.99 -8.70 -52.71
C GLY A 45 14.02 -7.98 -51.76
N GLY A 46 13.44 -6.80 -52.03
CA GLY A 46 13.31 -6.09 -53.31
C GLY A 46 11.90 -6.30 -53.89
N ASP A 47 11.04 -5.28 -54.09
CA ASP A 47 11.27 -3.84 -54.01
C ASP A 47 9.98 -3.01 -53.76
N GLN A 48 10.17 -1.71 -53.49
CA GLN A 48 9.27 -0.53 -53.51
C GLN A 48 7.75 -0.58 -53.21
N GLN A 49 7.38 0.33 -52.28
CA GLN A 49 6.26 1.30 -52.28
C GLN A 49 5.17 1.24 -53.38
N GLY A 50 3.91 1.34 -52.93
CA GLY A 50 2.77 1.77 -53.76
C GLY A 50 1.59 2.22 -52.89
N ALA A 51 1.24 3.51 -52.92
CA ALA A 51 0.14 4.08 -52.12
C ALA A 51 -1.13 4.29 -52.97
N GLY A 52 -2.30 4.15 -52.35
CA GLY A 52 -3.59 4.47 -52.96
C GLY A 52 -4.72 3.62 -52.40
N GLY A 53 -5.62 4.23 -51.63
CA GLY A 53 -6.84 3.59 -51.16
C GLY A 53 -8.08 4.28 -51.73
N THR A 54 -9.14 3.51 -51.99
CA THR A 54 -10.51 3.97 -52.14
C THR A 54 -11.48 2.95 -51.57
N SER A 55 -12.66 3.41 -51.17
CA SER A 55 -13.71 2.62 -50.53
C SER A 55 -14.97 2.55 -51.38
N SER A 56 -15.94 1.75 -50.90
CA SER A 56 -17.35 1.67 -51.33
C SER A 56 -17.70 0.91 -52.62
N GLY A 57 -18.88 0.28 -52.62
CA GLY A 57 -19.46 -0.43 -53.76
C GLY A 57 -20.50 -1.47 -53.34
N GLY A 58 -21.80 -1.10 -53.27
CA GLY A 58 -22.90 -2.04 -53.01
C GLY A 58 -24.15 -1.38 -52.40
N ALA A 59 -25.13 -1.01 -53.25
CA ALA A 59 -26.40 -0.39 -52.83
C ALA A 59 -27.50 -0.55 -53.91
N MET A 60 -28.75 -0.19 -53.56
CA MET A 60 -30.00 -0.20 -54.39
C MET A 60 -30.58 -1.60 -54.70
N ALA A 61 -31.90 -1.85 -54.74
CA ALA A 61 -33.14 -1.19 -54.25
C ALA A 61 -34.27 -2.27 -54.28
N SER A 62 -35.57 -2.12 -53.97
CA SER A 62 -36.51 -1.04 -53.57
C SER A 62 -37.67 -1.67 -52.75
N GLY A 63 -38.70 -1.02 -52.19
CA GLY A 63 -39.01 0.42 -52.04
C GLY A 63 -40.49 0.77 -52.36
N GLY A 64 -41.41 0.73 -51.38
CA GLY A 64 -42.82 1.14 -51.52
C GLY A 64 -43.57 1.37 -50.19
N GLY A 65 -44.42 2.41 -50.13
CA GLY A 65 -45.33 2.75 -48.99
C GLY A 65 -46.80 2.48 -49.33
N PRO A 66 -47.83 3.04 -48.61
CA PRO A 66 -47.83 4.39 -47.98
C PRO A 66 -48.62 4.61 -46.64
N LEU A 67 -48.26 5.69 -45.91
CA LEU A 67 -49.10 6.54 -45.01
C LEU A 67 -49.82 5.88 -43.78
N MET A 68 -50.19 6.54 -42.67
CA MET A 68 -50.47 7.97 -42.35
C MET A 68 -49.87 8.45 -40.99
N ALA A 69 -50.02 9.75 -40.71
CA ALA A 69 -49.62 10.50 -39.50
C ALA A 69 -50.24 10.00 -38.15
N GLY A 70 -49.77 10.43 -36.96
CA GLY A 70 -48.65 11.33 -36.59
C GLY A 70 -48.95 12.12 -35.30
N GLY A 71 -48.03 13.00 -34.84
CA GLY A 71 -48.35 14.05 -33.85
C GLY A 71 -47.34 14.32 -32.72
N ALA A 72 -46.73 15.51 -32.74
CA ALA A 72 -46.25 16.29 -31.59
C ALA A 72 -46.74 17.75 -31.81
N PRO A 73 -46.81 18.66 -30.81
CA PRO A 73 -45.58 19.33 -30.34
C PRO A 73 -45.58 20.00 -28.93
N SER A 74 -44.37 20.36 -28.47
CA SER A 74 -43.94 21.62 -27.80
C SER A 74 -44.68 22.29 -26.61
N GLY A 75 -43.89 22.76 -25.63
CA GLY A 75 -44.18 23.93 -24.77
C GLY A 75 -44.05 23.66 -23.25
N GLY A 76 -43.35 24.44 -22.41
CA GLY A 76 -42.40 25.54 -22.65
C GLY A 76 -42.83 26.92 -22.11
N SER A 77 -42.29 27.37 -20.97
CA SER A 77 -42.21 28.78 -20.54
C SER A 77 -41.23 28.96 -19.36
N ALA A 78 -40.95 30.21 -18.96
CA ALA A 78 -39.97 30.58 -17.92
C ALA A 78 -40.40 31.81 -17.08
N GLY A 79 -39.62 32.13 -16.03
CA GLY A 79 -39.79 33.29 -15.14
C GLY A 79 -40.28 32.96 -13.73
N SER A 80 -40.09 33.79 -12.71
CA SER A 80 -39.23 35.00 -12.60
C SER A 80 -39.09 35.44 -11.12
N SER A 81 -37.98 36.07 -10.75
CA SER A 81 -37.81 36.72 -9.43
C SER A 81 -38.69 37.97 -9.28
N PRO A 82 -38.97 38.39 -8.04
CA PRO A 82 -38.61 39.78 -7.69
C PRO A 82 -37.99 39.92 -6.28
N SER A 83 -37.40 41.08 -6.02
CA SER A 83 -36.91 41.52 -4.72
C SER A 83 -37.83 42.57 -4.08
N GLY A 84 -37.78 42.69 -2.75
CA GLY A 84 -38.50 43.71 -1.98
C GLY A 84 -38.22 43.58 -0.49
N GLY A 85 -38.23 44.69 0.26
CA GLY A 85 -37.93 44.69 1.69
C GLY A 85 -38.46 45.93 2.42
N ALA A 86 -37.87 46.21 3.59
CA ALA A 86 -38.21 47.24 4.59
C ALA A 86 -39.26 46.83 5.66
N ALA A 87 -38.92 47.14 6.92
CA ALA A 87 -39.83 47.28 8.05
C ALA A 87 -40.19 48.78 8.23
N PRO A 88 -41.03 49.22 9.20
CA PRO A 88 -40.53 49.36 10.59
C PRO A 88 -41.61 49.35 11.71
N THR A 89 -41.19 49.58 12.97
CA THR A 89 -41.99 50.04 14.16
C THR A 89 -43.13 49.12 14.67
N THR A 90 -43.63 49.14 15.92
CA THR A 90 -43.26 49.56 17.30
C THR A 90 -44.29 48.85 18.21
N GLY A 91 -44.15 48.58 19.51
CA GLY A 91 -43.15 48.91 20.54
C GLY A 91 -43.86 48.77 21.92
N GLY A 92 -43.15 48.47 23.01
CA GLY A 92 -43.81 48.30 24.32
C GLY A 92 -42.90 47.82 25.46
N ALA A 93 -42.81 48.63 26.51
CA ALA A 93 -42.12 48.38 27.78
C ALA A 93 -42.77 49.30 28.85
N PRO A 94 -42.38 49.27 30.15
CA PRO A 94 -41.56 48.31 30.90
C PRO A 94 -42.25 47.80 32.19
N THR A 95 -41.60 46.89 32.92
CA THR A 95 -41.67 46.82 34.41
C THR A 95 -40.40 46.18 34.97
N SER A 96 -40.12 46.41 36.26
CA SER A 96 -38.82 46.12 36.90
C SER A 96 -38.95 45.38 38.24
N SER A 97 -37.81 44.85 38.72
CA SER A 97 -37.61 44.07 39.96
C SER A 97 -38.29 42.69 40.01
N GLY A 98 -37.74 41.68 40.70
CA GLY A 98 -36.42 41.62 41.34
C GLY A 98 -36.29 40.37 42.24
N GLY A 99 -35.17 39.66 42.15
CA GLY A 99 -34.91 38.47 42.97
C GLY A 99 -33.55 37.85 42.62
N ALA A 100 -32.75 37.50 43.62
CA ALA A 100 -31.37 37.04 43.45
C ALA A 100 -31.08 35.75 44.23
N SER A 101 -30.35 34.82 43.62
CA SER A 101 -29.37 33.91 44.27
C SER A 101 -28.76 32.96 43.23
N GLY A 102 -27.56 32.41 43.50
CA GLY A 102 -26.93 31.36 42.68
C GLY A 102 -25.63 31.81 42.00
N GLY A 103 -24.53 31.86 42.76
CA GLY A 103 -23.26 32.44 42.29
C GLY A 103 -22.52 31.59 41.25
N THR A 104 -21.94 32.27 40.26
CA THR A 104 -21.00 31.72 39.29
C THR A 104 -19.58 31.70 39.86
N GLY A 105 -19.02 30.51 40.10
CA GLY A 105 -17.60 30.25 39.89
C GLY A 105 -17.42 29.64 38.49
N GLY A 106 -16.30 29.78 37.81
CA GLY A 106 -15.02 30.36 38.26
C GLY A 106 -13.87 29.76 37.46
N MET A 107 -14.00 29.76 36.12
CA MET A 107 -12.95 29.26 35.23
C MET A 107 -11.76 30.23 35.31
N PRO A 108 -10.53 29.77 35.59
CA PRO A 108 -9.37 30.65 35.61
C PRO A 108 -9.07 31.17 34.20
N GLU A 109 -8.79 32.47 34.08
CA GLU A 109 -8.21 33.02 32.86
C GLU A 109 -6.83 32.38 32.66
N GLY A 110 -6.69 31.55 31.63
CA GLY A 110 -5.41 31.03 31.20
C GLY A 110 -4.54 32.18 30.69
N THR A 111 -3.69 32.72 31.57
CA THR A 111 -2.68 33.73 31.21
C THR A 111 -1.89 33.23 30.01
N GLY A 112 -1.81 34.04 28.95
CA GLY A 112 -1.10 33.67 27.73
C GLY A 112 0.33 33.25 28.03
N GLY A 113 0.58 31.94 27.96
CA GLY A 113 1.91 31.37 28.09
C GLY A 113 2.78 31.86 26.94
N ASP A 114 3.97 32.34 27.28
CA ASP A 114 4.96 32.74 26.29
C ASP A 114 5.25 31.55 25.36
N MET A 115 5.16 31.75 24.04
CA MET A 115 5.50 30.71 23.07
C MET A 115 7.02 30.60 22.95
N THR A 116 7.64 30.15 24.04
CA THR A 116 9.03 29.70 24.03
C THR A 116 9.16 28.64 22.96
N SER A 117 9.94 28.91 21.91
CA SER A 117 10.17 27.97 20.82
C SER A 117 10.57 26.61 21.40
N SER A 118 9.76 25.59 21.14
CA SER A 118 10.07 24.21 21.53
C SER A 118 11.41 23.84 20.89
N ILE A 119 12.45 23.72 21.73
CA ILE A 119 13.72 23.17 21.29
C ILE A 119 13.41 21.72 20.90
N CYS A 120 13.53 21.44 19.60
CA CYS A 120 13.35 20.10 19.06
C CYS A 120 14.26 19.12 19.85
N PRO A 121 13.70 18.18 20.63
CA PRO A 121 14.52 17.31 21.48
C PRO A 121 15.34 16.32 20.66
N TYR A 122 14.93 16.06 19.41
CA TYR A 122 15.69 15.28 18.45
C TYR A 122 16.93 16.06 17.99
N THR A 123 18.08 15.64 18.50
CA THR A 123 19.38 15.94 17.87
C THR A 123 19.72 14.77 16.93
N PRO A 124 19.87 14.99 15.61
CA PRO A 124 20.25 13.91 14.71
C PRO A 124 21.65 13.37 15.08
N PRO A 125 21.89 12.05 14.96
CA PRO A 125 23.24 11.50 15.04
C PRO A 125 24.18 12.18 14.05
N THR A 126 25.45 12.33 14.43
CA THR A 126 26.50 12.85 13.54
C THR A 126 26.83 11.80 12.49
N ASP A 127 26.56 12.11 11.22
CA ASP A 127 27.00 11.31 10.07
C ASP A 127 28.53 11.07 10.10
N PRO A 128 29.02 9.90 9.64
CA PRO A 128 30.45 9.68 9.43
C PRO A 128 30.98 10.58 8.30
N GLU A 129 32.23 11.04 8.41
CA GLU A 129 32.89 11.87 7.38
C GLU A 129 32.83 11.25 5.96
N THR A 130 32.82 9.92 5.89
CA THR A 130 32.51 9.16 4.67
C THR A 130 31.72 7.90 5.04
N PHE A 131 30.68 7.61 4.27
CA PHE A 131 29.95 6.33 4.38
C PHE A 131 30.74 5.21 3.67
N PRO A 132 30.99 4.05 4.33
CA PRO A 132 31.50 2.87 3.63
C PRO A 132 30.47 2.36 2.59
N GLN A 133 30.91 1.50 1.67
CA GLN A 133 30.03 0.91 0.66
C GLN A 133 28.98 0.00 1.30
N GLY A 134 27.70 0.21 0.98
CA GLY A 134 26.58 -0.53 1.59
C GLY A 134 26.42 -0.24 3.09
N TRP A 135 26.69 0.99 3.53
CA TRP A 135 26.49 1.40 4.91
C TRP A 135 25.01 1.33 5.30
N THR A 136 24.77 0.97 6.56
CA THR A 136 23.45 0.95 7.18
C THR A 136 23.55 1.46 8.62
N ALA A 137 22.51 2.14 9.11
CA ALA A 137 22.53 2.81 10.42
C ALA A 137 22.67 1.84 11.61
N ALA A 138 22.24 0.58 11.45
CA ALA A 138 22.34 -0.48 12.44
C ALA A 138 22.46 -1.86 11.75
N PRO A 139 22.83 -2.94 12.48
CA PRO A 139 22.98 -4.27 11.89
C PRO A 139 21.69 -4.78 11.23
N VAL A 140 21.80 -5.16 9.96
CA VAL A 140 20.65 -5.62 9.15
C VAL A 140 20.38 -7.11 9.37
N ILE A 141 19.13 -7.43 9.70
CA ILE A 141 18.56 -8.78 9.68
C ILE A 141 18.03 -9.08 8.27
N GLN A 142 18.27 -10.29 7.76
CA GLN A 142 17.66 -10.81 6.54
C GLN A 142 16.51 -11.76 6.91
N PHE A 143 15.31 -11.53 6.38
CA PHE A 143 14.12 -12.35 6.64
C PHE A 143 13.91 -13.41 5.54
N THR A 144 13.92 -13.02 4.27
CA THR A 144 14.01 -13.95 3.13
C THR A 144 14.98 -13.43 2.07
N ASN A 145 15.62 -14.34 1.35
CA ASN A 145 16.60 -14.07 0.29
C ASN A 145 15.98 -13.87 -1.11
N ASN A 146 14.67 -14.03 -1.24
CA ASN A 146 13.90 -13.65 -2.43
C ASN A 146 12.49 -13.25 -2.00
N GLY A 147 12.23 -11.95 -1.94
CA GLY A 147 10.94 -11.41 -1.53
C GLY A 147 10.78 -9.92 -1.87
N GLY A 148 9.57 -9.52 -2.19
CA GLY A 148 9.14 -8.14 -2.33
C GLY A 148 7.64 -8.00 -2.05
N TRP A 149 7.18 -6.75 -2.02
CA TRP A 149 5.78 -6.40 -1.79
C TRP A 149 5.39 -5.13 -2.55
N THR A 150 4.14 -5.04 -2.98
CA THR A 150 3.52 -3.73 -3.26
C THR A 150 3.15 -3.04 -1.93
N TRP A 151 2.60 -1.82 -1.97
CA TRP A 151 2.21 -1.07 -0.77
C TRP A 151 0.68 -1.04 -0.53
N TYR A 152 -0.02 -2.05 -1.04
CA TYR A 152 -1.50 -2.20 -1.02
C TYR A 152 -2.00 -3.51 -0.42
N ASN A 153 -1.12 -4.28 0.22
CA ASN A 153 -1.46 -5.50 0.94
C ASN A 153 -0.99 -5.31 2.38
N ASP A 154 -1.88 -4.96 3.30
CA ASP A 154 -1.48 -4.63 4.68
C ASP A 154 -2.36 -5.28 5.77
N GLU A 155 -1.79 -5.72 6.89
CA GLU A 155 -0.37 -5.56 7.23
C GLU A 155 0.52 -6.63 6.56
N ARG A 156 1.58 -6.20 5.87
CA ARG A 156 2.56 -7.12 5.24
C ARG A 156 3.61 -7.61 6.22
N VAL A 157 3.80 -6.90 7.32
CA VAL A 157 4.58 -7.32 8.48
C VAL A 157 3.75 -7.02 9.74
N ILE A 158 3.80 -7.90 10.73
CA ILE A 158 3.28 -7.60 12.07
C ILE A 158 4.32 -7.93 13.13
N VAL A 159 4.31 -7.19 14.25
CA VAL A 159 4.95 -7.65 15.49
C VAL A 159 3.90 -8.31 16.36
N ASP A 160 4.20 -9.52 16.81
CA ASP A 160 3.45 -10.21 17.86
C ASP A 160 4.31 -10.17 19.13
N ALA A 161 4.18 -9.08 19.87
CA ALA A 161 5.01 -8.80 21.04
C ALA A 161 4.77 -9.81 22.17
N GLU A 162 3.55 -10.35 22.30
CA GLU A 162 3.21 -11.34 23.35
C GLU A 162 3.80 -12.73 23.04
N ALA A 163 3.86 -13.14 21.76
CA ALA A 163 4.59 -14.35 21.36
C ALA A 163 6.09 -14.13 21.10
N GLY A 164 6.57 -12.87 21.14
CA GLY A 164 7.94 -12.49 20.84
C GLY A 164 8.35 -12.78 19.38
N LYS A 165 7.48 -12.46 18.40
CA LYS A 165 7.69 -12.73 16.97
C LYS A 165 7.57 -11.48 16.11
N ILE A 166 8.25 -11.48 14.97
CA ILE A 166 7.88 -10.66 13.80
C ILE A 166 7.44 -11.60 12.69
N VAL A 167 6.27 -11.37 12.11
CA VAL A 167 5.75 -12.17 10.98
C VAL A 167 5.83 -11.34 9.71
N VAL A 168 6.58 -11.80 8.72
CA VAL A 168 6.93 -11.08 7.49
C VAL A 168 6.34 -11.79 6.28
N GLY A 169 5.58 -11.07 5.45
CA GLY A 169 4.95 -11.57 4.23
C GLY A 169 5.57 -11.00 2.96
N SER A 170 5.80 -11.86 1.98
CA SER A 170 6.37 -11.45 0.68
C SER A 170 5.93 -12.32 -0.48
N ALA A 171 5.97 -11.74 -1.68
CA ALA A 171 5.97 -12.47 -2.95
C ALA A 171 7.43 -12.65 -3.41
N ALA A 172 7.79 -13.85 -3.88
CA ALA A 172 9.09 -14.10 -4.51
C ALA A 172 8.97 -14.05 -6.06
N SER A 173 9.92 -13.40 -6.73
CA SER A 173 9.98 -13.28 -8.20
C SER A 173 11.12 -14.11 -8.79
N SER A 174 11.06 -14.39 -10.09
CA SER A 174 12.26 -14.79 -10.85
C SER A 174 12.81 -13.60 -11.65
N ALA A 175 14.07 -13.25 -11.35
CA ALA A 175 14.77 -12.08 -11.88
C ALA A 175 14.76 -11.94 -13.42
N SER A 176 14.60 -13.06 -14.12
CA SER A 176 14.73 -13.18 -15.57
C SER A 176 13.45 -13.57 -16.29
N ASN A 177 12.39 -14.00 -15.59
CA ASN A 177 11.20 -14.56 -16.24
C ASN A 177 9.90 -14.21 -15.50
N GLN A 178 9.07 -13.38 -16.14
CA GLN A 178 7.72 -13.05 -15.71
C GLN A 178 6.86 -14.32 -15.62
N SER A 179 7.00 -15.25 -16.57
CA SER A 179 6.26 -16.52 -16.65
C SER A 179 6.75 -17.60 -15.67
N ALA A 180 7.58 -17.26 -14.69
CA ALA A 180 7.86 -18.11 -13.54
C ALA A 180 6.86 -17.80 -12.43
N ASN A 181 6.32 -18.84 -11.78
CA ASN A 181 5.31 -18.66 -10.74
C ASN A 181 5.80 -17.76 -9.60
N THR A 182 4.94 -16.87 -9.08
CA THR A 182 5.20 -16.28 -7.75
C THR A 182 5.15 -17.39 -6.72
N ASN A 183 6.15 -17.47 -5.83
CA ASN A 183 5.99 -18.21 -4.58
C ASN A 183 5.55 -17.23 -3.49
N ILE A 184 4.47 -17.54 -2.78
CA ILE A 184 4.02 -16.76 -1.63
C ILE A 184 4.77 -17.27 -0.40
N GLU A 185 5.52 -16.40 0.27
CA GLU A 185 6.36 -16.75 1.42
C GLU A 185 5.97 -15.96 2.68
N ILE A 186 5.83 -16.67 3.79
CA ILE A 186 5.79 -16.11 5.14
C ILE A 186 7.06 -16.53 5.89
N VAL A 187 7.63 -15.60 6.65
CA VAL A 187 8.69 -15.85 7.63
C VAL A 187 8.17 -15.47 9.00
N ILE A 188 8.22 -16.39 9.96
CA ILE A 188 8.07 -16.09 11.38
C ILE A 188 9.48 -15.97 11.96
N HIS A 189 9.88 -14.75 12.32
CA HIS A 189 11.14 -14.46 12.99
C HIS A 189 10.96 -14.46 14.51
N ASP A 190 11.87 -15.12 15.21
CA ASP A 190 11.87 -15.23 16.67
C ASP A 190 12.78 -14.18 17.31
N LEU A 191 12.21 -13.27 18.12
CA LEU A 191 12.92 -12.09 18.65
C LEU A 191 13.97 -12.40 19.75
N GLU A 192 13.92 -13.58 20.36
CA GLU A 192 14.89 -14.02 21.38
C GLU A 192 16.08 -14.73 20.71
N THR A 193 15.81 -15.66 19.79
CA THR A 193 16.83 -16.52 19.17
C THR A 193 17.36 -16.01 17.83
N GLY A 194 16.67 -15.05 17.20
CA GLY A 194 16.97 -14.55 15.86
C GLY A 194 16.66 -15.53 14.72
N ILE A 195 15.92 -16.63 14.99
CA ILE A 195 15.69 -17.71 14.04
C ILE A 195 14.49 -17.42 13.13
N ASN A 196 14.68 -17.56 11.82
CA ASN A 196 13.63 -17.47 10.81
C ASN A 196 12.99 -18.85 10.52
N GLN A 197 11.69 -18.99 10.76
CA GLN A 197 10.89 -20.11 10.25
C GLN A 197 10.20 -19.70 8.94
N LYS A 198 10.72 -20.14 7.79
CA LYS A 198 10.14 -19.83 6.47
C LYS A 198 9.16 -20.90 5.98
N LYS A 199 8.00 -20.46 5.48
CA LYS A 199 6.95 -21.29 4.87
C LYS A 199 6.54 -20.68 3.52
N SER A 200 6.49 -21.49 2.46
CA SER A 200 5.69 -21.13 1.29
C SER A 200 4.25 -21.61 1.46
N LEU A 201 3.29 -20.72 1.20
CA LEU A 201 1.84 -20.98 1.31
C LEU A 201 1.21 -21.48 0.00
N GLY A 202 1.83 -21.17 -1.13
CA GLY A 202 1.33 -21.54 -2.45
C GLY A 202 2.06 -20.82 -3.56
N THR A 203 1.65 -21.12 -4.80
CA THR A 203 2.24 -20.52 -6.00
C THR A 203 1.16 -19.99 -6.94
N LEU A 204 1.47 -18.89 -7.64
CA LEU A 204 0.58 -18.21 -8.59
C LEU A 204 1.23 -18.09 -9.97
N SER A 205 0.44 -18.03 -11.04
CA SER A 205 0.87 -18.34 -12.41
C SER A 205 1.91 -17.44 -13.09
N TYR A 206 2.24 -16.29 -12.47
CA TYR A 206 3.38 -15.46 -12.86
C TYR A 206 3.94 -14.73 -11.64
N SER A 207 5.16 -14.22 -11.75
CA SER A 207 5.86 -13.42 -10.74
C SER A 207 5.21 -12.03 -10.66
N ASP A 208 4.75 -11.59 -9.49
CA ASP A 208 4.26 -10.21 -9.25
C ASP A 208 4.38 -9.82 -7.76
N ASP A 209 4.91 -8.63 -7.44
CA ASP A 209 4.96 -8.09 -6.08
C ASP A 209 3.57 -7.75 -5.51
N HIS A 210 2.57 -7.56 -6.38
CA HIS A 210 1.17 -7.34 -6.01
C HIS A 210 0.51 -8.56 -5.36
N ASN A 211 1.10 -9.74 -5.56
CA ASN A 211 0.62 -10.98 -4.99
C ASN A 211 1.03 -11.15 -3.51
N ASN A 212 1.82 -10.25 -2.91
CA ASN A 212 2.26 -10.41 -1.52
C ASN A 212 1.07 -10.53 -0.56
N PRO A 213 1.19 -11.31 0.52
CA PRO A 213 0.09 -11.51 1.45
C PRO A 213 -0.09 -10.31 2.39
N GLY A 214 -1.32 -10.13 2.86
CA GLY A 214 -1.64 -9.42 4.09
C GLY A 214 -1.80 -10.40 5.25
N ILE A 215 -1.54 -9.93 6.47
CA ILE A 215 -1.40 -10.72 7.70
C ILE A 215 -2.18 -10.03 8.82
N VAL A 216 -2.79 -10.81 9.72
CA VAL A 216 -3.30 -10.30 11.00
C VAL A 216 -3.09 -11.34 12.11
N ALA A 217 -2.78 -10.88 13.33
CA ALA A 217 -2.77 -11.73 14.52
C ALA A 217 -4.21 -12.07 14.95
N ASN A 218 -4.51 -13.36 15.10
CA ASN A 218 -5.76 -13.81 15.71
C ASN A 218 -5.64 -13.87 17.25
N ALA A 219 -4.50 -14.36 17.73
CA ALA A 219 -4.10 -14.47 19.13
C ALA A 219 -2.56 -14.56 19.18
N PRO A 220 -1.91 -14.47 20.35
CA PRO A 220 -0.46 -14.65 20.47
C PRO A 220 -0.01 -16.00 19.90
N GLY A 221 0.84 -15.97 18.88
CA GLY A 221 1.30 -17.16 18.14
C GLY A 221 0.30 -17.72 17.12
N GLU A 222 -0.81 -17.04 16.86
CA GLU A 222 -1.83 -17.44 15.88
C GLU A 222 -2.05 -16.36 14.81
N TYR A 223 -1.87 -16.72 13.54
CA TYR A 223 -1.88 -15.78 12.42
C TYR A 223 -2.89 -16.19 11.36
N VAL A 224 -3.59 -15.20 10.78
CA VAL A 224 -4.38 -15.37 9.56
C VAL A 224 -3.66 -14.64 8.43
N VAL A 225 -3.51 -15.30 7.29
CA VAL A 225 -2.81 -14.77 6.13
C VAL A 225 -3.67 -14.96 4.89
N ALA A 226 -3.90 -13.89 4.13
CA ALA A 226 -4.61 -13.97 2.84
C ALA A 226 -3.86 -13.26 1.72
N TYR A 227 -4.01 -13.77 0.50
CA TYR A 227 -3.37 -13.28 -0.72
C TYR A 227 -4.25 -13.54 -1.95
N ALA A 228 -3.95 -12.87 -3.06
CA ALA A 228 -4.69 -13.02 -4.31
C ALA A 228 -3.74 -12.84 -5.51
N HIS A 229 -4.21 -13.21 -6.70
CA HIS A 229 -3.44 -13.04 -7.93
C HIS A 229 -3.79 -11.73 -8.62
N HIS A 230 -2.79 -10.88 -8.92
CA HIS A 230 -2.99 -9.56 -9.51
C HIS A 230 -3.74 -9.56 -10.85
N ASN A 231 -5.04 -9.25 -10.80
CA ASN A 231 -5.93 -9.15 -11.96
C ASN A 231 -5.96 -10.42 -12.84
N VAL A 232 -6.04 -11.63 -12.25
CA VAL A 232 -6.07 -12.90 -13.02
C VAL A 232 -7.36 -13.68 -12.86
N ASP A 233 -7.81 -13.89 -11.63
CA ASP A 233 -8.93 -14.77 -11.33
C ASP A 233 -9.88 -14.21 -10.27
N CYS A 234 -10.81 -15.05 -9.80
CA CYS A 234 -11.83 -14.72 -8.82
C CYS A 234 -11.51 -15.29 -7.43
N ASN A 235 -10.23 -15.46 -7.08
CA ASN A 235 -9.82 -16.17 -5.87
C ASN A 235 -9.12 -15.25 -4.85
N THR A 236 -9.66 -15.21 -3.64
CA THR A 236 -8.86 -14.93 -2.43
C THR A 236 -8.38 -16.27 -1.88
N TYR A 237 -7.08 -16.42 -1.68
CA TYR A 237 -6.48 -17.56 -1.01
C TYR A 237 -6.16 -17.20 0.43
N TRP A 238 -6.30 -18.14 1.37
CA TRP A 238 -5.89 -17.90 2.75
C TRP A 238 -5.39 -19.14 3.47
N ALA A 239 -4.58 -18.94 4.51
CA ALA A 239 -4.13 -19.97 5.43
C ALA A 239 -4.12 -19.41 6.86
N THR A 240 -4.17 -20.31 7.85
CA THR A 240 -4.00 -19.96 9.26
C THR A 240 -2.77 -20.67 9.84
N TYR A 241 -2.13 -20.03 10.82
CA TYR A 241 -1.09 -20.60 11.66
C TYR A 241 -1.63 -20.72 13.08
N LYS A 242 -1.55 -21.91 13.68
CA LYS A 242 -2.04 -22.23 15.03
C LYS A 242 -1.33 -23.49 15.53
N ASP A 243 -1.11 -23.61 16.84
CA ASP A 243 -0.45 -24.77 17.46
C ASP A 243 0.93 -25.11 16.83
N ASN A 244 1.68 -24.07 16.43
CA ASN A 244 2.93 -24.12 15.66
C ASN A 244 2.83 -24.75 14.24
N ALA A 245 1.62 -24.91 13.70
CA ALA A 245 1.37 -25.52 12.39
C ALA A 245 0.61 -24.58 11.44
N TRP A 246 0.95 -24.65 10.14
CA TRP A 246 0.17 -24.01 9.08
C TRP A 246 -0.96 -24.94 8.60
N SER A 247 -2.15 -24.37 8.40
CA SER A 247 -3.25 -25.05 7.73
C SER A 247 -2.90 -25.39 6.27
N GLN A 248 -3.73 -26.23 5.64
CA GLN A 248 -3.80 -26.20 4.18
C GLN A 248 -4.38 -24.85 3.73
N THR A 249 -3.89 -24.36 2.59
CA THR A 249 -4.42 -23.16 1.94
C THR A 249 -5.84 -23.42 1.43
N LYS A 250 -6.76 -22.51 1.74
CA LYS A 250 -8.16 -22.50 1.31
C LYS A 250 -8.37 -21.41 0.26
N THR A 251 -9.51 -21.45 -0.43
CA THR A 251 -9.87 -20.48 -1.49
C THR A 251 -11.31 -20.00 -1.33
N TYR A 252 -11.51 -18.68 -1.38
CA TYR A 252 -12.81 -18.04 -1.47
C TYR A 252 -13.05 -17.58 -2.91
N ASN A 253 -14.13 -18.05 -3.52
CA ASN A 253 -14.44 -17.85 -4.94
C ASN A 253 -15.49 -16.75 -5.13
N TRP A 254 -15.03 -15.57 -5.51
CA TRP A 254 -15.84 -14.38 -5.78
C TRP A 254 -16.77 -14.52 -7.00
N GLY A 255 -16.60 -15.56 -7.83
CA GLY A 255 -17.37 -15.76 -9.06
C GLY A 255 -18.88 -15.88 -8.83
N MET A 256 -19.32 -16.43 -7.70
CA MET A 256 -20.75 -16.51 -7.36
C MET A 256 -21.37 -15.15 -6.98
N HIS A 257 -20.55 -14.12 -6.77
CA HIS A 257 -20.96 -12.74 -6.48
C HIS A 257 -20.81 -11.80 -7.69
N GLY A 258 -20.51 -12.35 -8.88
CA GLY A 258 -20.39 -11.58 -10.12
C GLY A 258 -18.96 -11.22 -10.53
N CYS A 259 -17.94 -11.75 -9.87
CA CYS A 259 -16.57 -11.67 -10.41
C CYS A 259 -16.48 -12.40 -11.76
N THR A 260 -15.84 -11.76 -12.74
CA THR A 260 -15.59 -12.31 -14.06
C THR A 260 -14.11 -12.11 -14.45
N THR A 261 -13.52 -13.10 -15.12
CA THR A 261 -12.13 -13.04 -15.60
C THR A 261 -12.01 -12.39 -16.99
N SER A 262 -13.14 -12.16 -17.65
CA SER A 262 -13.23 -11.48 -18.94
C SER A 262 -14.56 -10.71 -19.03
N PRO A 263 -14.53 -9.35 -19.06
CA PRO A 263 -13.37 -8.48 -18.89
C PRO A 263 -12.81 -8.55 -17.46
N LYS A 264 -11.47 -8.39 -17.30
CA LYS A 264 -10.76 -8.49 -16.00
C LYS A 264 -11.20 -7.54 -14.86
N LYS A 265 -12.11 -6.58 -15.12
CA LYS A 265 -12.48 -5.49 -14.20
C LYS A 265 -13.05 -5.94 -12.83
N ASP A 266 -13.50 -7.18 -12.70
CA ASP A 266 -14.08 -7.69 -11.45
C ASP A 266 -13.14 -8.68 -10.74
N THR A 267 -12.00 -9.02 -11.37
CA THR A 267 -11.00 -9.94 -10.80
C THR A 267 -10.40 -9.41 -9.51
N VAL A 268 -10.00 -10.36 -8.65
CA VAL A 268 -9.49 -10.08 -7.31
C VAL A 268 -8.10 -9.48 -7.40
N THR A 269 -7.77 -8.52 -6.53
CA THR A 269 -6.39 -8.08 -6.24
C THR A 269 -6.35 -7.46 -4.85
N TYR A 270 -5.20 -7.60 -4.18
CA TYR A 270 -4.93 -7.10 -2.85
C TYR A 270 -5.75 -7.76 -1.72
N ASN A 271 -5.15 -7.88 -0.53
CA ASN A 271 -5.81 -8.32 0.70
C ASN A 271 -5.31 -7.44 1.84
N ASN A 272 -6.23 -6.84 2.60
CA ASN A 272 -5.90 -5.94 3.70
C ASN A 272 -6.66 -6.35 4.95
N LEU A 273 -5.99 -7.02 5.89
CA LEU A 273 -6.63 -7.75 6.99
C LEU A 273 -6.60 -6.94 8.29
N TRP A 274 -7.77 -6.73 8.88
CA TRP A 274 -7.93 -5.95 10.11
C TRP A 274 -8.90 -6.64 11.07
N LYS A 275 -8.41 -6.95 12.27
CA LYS A 275 -9.19 -7.54 13.36
C LYS A 275 -9.66 -6.45 14.31
N LEU A 276 -10.95 -6.42 14.64
CA LEU A 276 -11.53 -5.44 15.56
C LEU A 276 -12.02 -6.13 16.84
N SER A 277 -11.31 -5.90 17.95
CA SER A 277 -11.61 -6.54 19.24
C SER A 277 -12.91 -6.06 19.90
N ALA A 278 -13.42 -4.87 19.55
CA ALA A 278 -14.73 -4.39 19.97
C ALA A 278 -15.90 -4.98 19.15
N GLU A 279 -15.63 -5.51 17.95
CA GLU A 279 -16.59 -6.28 17.14
C GLU A 279 -16.39 -7.79 17.36
N GLU A 280 -16.32 -8.23 18.62
CA GLU A 280 -16.16 -9.64 19.04
C GLU A 280 -14.92 -10.38 18.46
N GLY A 281 -13.94 -9.63 17.94
CA GLY A 281 -12.75 -10.20 17.29
C GLY A 281 -12.94 -10.56 15.81
N ARG A 282 -14.02 -10.06 15.19
CA ARG A 282 -14.29 -10.08 13.75
C ARG A 282 -13.10 -9.58 12.94
N ILE A 283 -12.81 -10.26 11.83
CA ILE A 283 -11.72 -9.93 10.91
C ILE A 283 -12.32 -9.49 9.57
N TYR A 284 -11.98 -8.26 9.16
CA TYR A 284 -12.23 -7.73 7.82
C TYR A 284 -11.04 -8.06 6.92
N ASN A 285 -11.29 -8.33 5.64
CA ASN A 285 -10.26 -8.37 4.59
C ASN A 285 -10.71 -7.53 3.38
N PHE A 286 -10.14 -6.33 3.21
CA PHE A 286 -10.47 -5.44 2.10
C PHE A 286 -9.67 -5.79 0.83
N VAL A 287 -10.41 -5.97 -0.26
CA VAL A 287 -9.96 -6.60 -1.50
C VAL A 287 -10.50 -5.82 -2.69
N ARG A 288 -9.64 -5.43 -3.64
CA ARG A 288 -10.11 -4.87 -4.92
C ARG A 288 -10.75 -6.01 -5.73
N SER A 289 -12.05 -5.92 -6.02
CA SER A 289 -12.73 -6.89 -6.87
C SER A 289 -13.82 -6.22 -7.70
N ILE A 290 -15.10 -6.55 -7.51
CA ILE A 290 -16.22 -6.22 -8.38
C ILE A 290 -16.29 -4.70 -8.68
N GLY A 291 -16.20 -4.33 -9.96
CA GLY A 291 -16.15 -2.93 -10.39
C GLY A 291 -14.84 -2.18 -10.07
N THR A 292 -13.74 -2.87 -9.79
CA THR A 292 -12.41 -2.34 -9.42
C THR A 292 -12.33 -1.50 -8.14
N SER A 293 -13.33 -1.58 -7.25
CA SER A 293 -13.31 -0.92 -5.93
C SER A 293 -13.08 -1.92 -4.80
N PRO A 294 -12.82 -1.49 -3.54
CA PRO A 294 -12.75 -2.39 -2.40
C PRO A 294 -14.13 -2.94 -2.05
N SER A 295 -14.26 -4.25 -2.13
CA SER A 295 -15.21 -5.04 -1.35
C SER A 295 -14.47 -5.72 -0.21
N PHE A 296 -15.20 -6.22 0.80
CA PHE A 296 -14.55 -6.89 1.93
C PHE A 296 -15.15 -8.25 2.24
N LEU A 297 -14.26 -9.20 2.52
CA LEU A 297 -14.64 -10.45 3.16
C LEU A 297 -14.65 -10.24 4.68
N LEU A 298 -15.52 -10.97 5.36
CA LEU A 298 -15.65 -10.98 6.81
C LEU A 298 -15.44 -12.39 7.35
N SER A 299 -14.79 -12.49 8.51
CA SER A 299 -14.64 -13.74 9.26
C SER A 299 -14.96 -13.49 10.73
N GLU A 300 -15.88 -14.28 11.27
CA GLU A 300 -16.31 -14.24 12.68
C GLU A 300 -15.79 -15.47 13.47
N ASP A 301 -14.96 -16.31 12.85
CA ASP A 301 -14.45 -17.58 13.39
C ASP A 301 -12.90 -17.64 13.44
N GLY A 302 -12.25 -16.47 13.49
CA GLY A 302 -10.79 -16.36 13.58
C GLY A 302 -10.05 -16.71 12.28
N GLY A 303 -10.68 -16.46 11.12
CA GLY A 303 -10.12 -16.76 9.80
C GLY A 303 -10.31 -18.22 9.36
N ALA A 304 -11.20 -18.99 9.99
CA ALA A 304 -11.45 -20.38 9.60
C ALA A 304 -12.41 -20.47 8.39
N THR A 305 -13.35 -19.54 8.24
CA THR A 305 -14.23 -19.32 7.09
C THR A 305 -14.37 -17.82 6.78
N TRP A 306 -14.92 -17.50 5.60
CA TRP A 306 -15.15 -16.13 5.14
C TRP A 306 -16.47 -16.01 4.36
N SER A 307 -17.11 -14.85 4.43
CA SER A 307 -18.25 -14.44 3.61
C SER A 307 -18.00 -13.05 2.99
N LEU A 308 -18.66 -12.73 1.87
CA LEU A 308 -18.64 -11.39 1.27
C LEU A 308 -19.83 -10.59 1.82
N GLU A 309 -19.55 -9.57 2.61
CA GLU A 309 -20.58 -8.80 3.32
C GLU A 309 -20.85 -7.40 2.74
N GLY A 310 -19.92 -6.82 1.98
CA GLY A 310 -20.20 -5.49 1.42
C GLY A 310 -19.17 -4.88 0.48
N ARG A 311 -19.40 -3.60 0.14
CA ARG A 311 -18.57 -2.76 -0.72
C ARG A 311 -18.31 -1.42 -0.03
N LEU A 312 -17.05 -1.02 0.08
CA LEU A 312 -16.67 0.20 0.80
C LEU A 312 -16.87 1.48 -0.05
N THR A 313 -16.60 1.41 -1.35
CA THR A 313 -16.84 2.53 -2.28
C THR A 313 -17.32 2.06 -3.65
N ALA A 314 -18.13 2.88 -4.32
CA ALA A 314 -18.60 2.67 -5.69
C ALA A 314 -18.03 3.69 -6.69
N SER A 315 -16.77 4.09 -6.50
CA SER A 315 -16.04 4.99 -7.42
C SER A 315 -16.07 4.47 -8.87
N PRO A 316 -16.32 5.33 -9.88
CA PRO A 316 -16.28 4.91 -11.28
C PRO A 316 -14.88 4.46 -11.72
N GLN A 317 -14.80 3.31 -12.40
CA GLN A 317 -13.55 2.87 -13.03
C GLN A 317 -13.16 3.84 -14.16
N VAL A 318 -11.96 4.42 -14.06
CA VAL A 318 -11.34 5.20 -15.15
C VAL A 318 -10.01 4.53 -15.51
N GLY A 319 -9.79 4.29 -16.81
CA GLY A 319 -8.73 3.37 -17.25
C GLY A 319 -9.05 1.95 -16.78
N TYR A 320 -8.12 1.32 -16.05
CA TYR A 320 -8.28 -0.05 -15.56
C TYR A 320 -8.56 -0.19 -14.05
N ASN A 321 -8.71 0.92 -13.30
CA ASN A 321 -8.89 0.88 -11.84
C ASN A 321 -9.72 2.07 -11.29
N ALA A 322 -10.58 1.82 -10.30
CA ALA A 322 -11.43 2.82 -9.62
C ALA A 322 -10.81 3.45 -8.36
N GLY A 323 -9.50 3.26 -8.17
CA GLY A 323 -8.72 3.91 -7.12
C GLY A 323 -7.70 2.98 -6.47
N TYR A 324 -6.82 3.55 -5.65
CA TYR A 324 -5.88 2.82 -4.81
C TYR A 324 -6.16 3.12 -3.36
N TYR A 325 -6.31 2.09 -2.53
CA TYR A 325 -6.76 2.22 -1.14
C TYR A 325 -5.70 1.63 -0.21
N LYS A 326 -5.18 2.48 0.67
CA LYS A 326 -4.33 2.10 1.79
C LYS A 326 -5.18 2.15 3.05
N PHE A 327 -5.00 1.19 3.94
CA PHE A 327 -5.76 1.03 5.18
C PHE A 327 -4.85 1.08 6.39
N TRP A 328 -5.40 1.51 7.53
CA TRP A 328 -4.81 1.38 8.87
C TRP A 328 -5.93 1.17 9.88
N GLY A 329 -5.78 0.26 10.84
CA GLY A 329 -6.79 0.00 11.87
C GLY A 329 -6.21 -0.04 13.29
N ASN A 330 -6.99 0.40 14.27
CA ASN A 330 -6.54 0.49 15.66
C ASN A 330 -6.58 -0.85 16.44
N GLY A 331 -7.00 -1.95 15.81
CA GLY A 331 -7.19 -3.26 16.45
C GLY A 331 -8.41 -3.35 17.38
N VAL A 332 -9.17 -2.27 17.53
CA VAL A 332 -10.28 -2.14 18.50
C VAL A 332 -11.61 -1.99 17.76
N ASP A 333 -11.88 -0.84 17.16
CA ASP A 333 -13.20 -0.46 16.65
C ASP A 333 -13.17 0.36 15.34
N ARG A 334 -11.98 0.78 14.87
CA ARG A 334 -11.83 1.75 13.78
C ARG A 334 -10.81 1.30 12.73
N ILE A 335 -11.16 1.52 11.46
CA ILE A 335 -10.28 1.32 10.30
C ILE A 335 -10.32 2.58 9.42
N ASP A 336 -9.25 3.35 9.43
CA ASP A 336 -9.03 4.50 8.55
C ASP A 336 -8.57 4.05 7.15
N PHE A 337 -8.95 4.81 6.12
CA PHE A 337 -8.51 4.57 4.74
C PHE A 337 -8.16 5.85 4.00
N PHE A 338 -7.10 5.76 3.18
CA PHE A 338 -6.55 6.85 2.39
C PHE A 338 -6.45 6.41 0.93
N ALA A 339 -7.03 7.18 0.00
CA ALA A 339 -7.25 6.69 -1.36
C ALA A 339 -7.30 7.75 -2.48
N THR A 340 -7.16 7.27 -3.72
CA THR A 340 -7.39 8.01 -4.98
C THR A 340 -8.75 7.67 -5.60
N GLU A 341 -9.27 8.53 -6.49
CA GLU A 341 -10.53 8.33 -7.21
C GLU A 341 -10.41 7.51 -8.52
N SER A 342 -9.19 7.21 -8.96
CA SER A 342 -8.89 6.32 -10.10
C SER A 342 -7.38 6.03 -10.20
N HIS A 343 -6.88 5.55 -11.34
CA HIS A 343 -5.46 5.29 -11.57
C HIS A 343 -4.67 6.57 -11.96
N PRO A 344 -3.57 6.94 -11.28
CA PRO A 344 -2.85 8.21 -11.56
C PRO A 344 -2.22 8.31 -12.96
N ARG A 345 -1.71 7.21 -13.53
CA ARG A 345 -1.30 7.16 -14.96
C ARG A 345 -2.42 7.49 -15.95
N ASP A 346 -3.69 7.25 -15.61
CA ASP A 346 -4.82 7.40 -16.53
C ASP A 346 -5.64 8.67 -16.24
N SER A 347 -5.69 9.12 -14.98
CA SER A 347 -6.44 10.28 -14.49
C SER A 347 -5.58 11.28 -13.71
N ASN A 348 -5.94 12.56 -13.69
CA ASN A 348 -5.36 13.53 -12.77
C ASN A 348 -5.97 13.40 -11.36
N THR A 349 -5.54 12.36 -10.64
CA THR A 349 -6.08 11.93 -9.35
C THR A 349 -5.80 12.89 -8.20
N SER A 350 -6.78 13.03 -7.29
CA SER A 350 -6.69 13.70 -5.98
C SER A 350 -6.51 12.66 -4.85
N LEU A 351 -6.45 13.11 -3.60
CA LEU A 351 -6.31 12.26 -2.42
C LEU A 351 -7.45 12.50 -1.42
N TYR A 352 -7.98 11.42 -0.86
CA TYR A 352 -9.18 11.38 -0.01
C TYR A 352 -8.99 10.50 1.21
N HIS A 353 -9.67 10.85 2.30
CA HIS A 353 -9.64 10.14 3.57
C HIS A 353 -11.06 9.91 4.11
N GLY A 354 -11.34 8.68 4.54
CA GLY A 354 -12.50 8.32 5.37
C GLY A 354 -12.12 7.27 6.40
N TYR A 355 -13.06 6.88 7.26
CA TYR A 355 -12.85 5.78 8.19
C TYR A 355 -14.13 4.97 8.42
N ILE A 356 -13.95 3.73 8.85
CA ILE A 356 -15.00 2.78 9.24
C ILE A 356 -15.03 2.70 10.76
N GLN A 357 -16.23 2.70 11.36
CA GLN A 357 -16.44 2.42 12.79
C GLN A 357 -17.86 1.88 13.01
N GLY A 358 -18.01 0.72 13.66
CA GLY A 358 -19.31 0.16 14.05
C GLY A 358 -20.28 -0.06 12.87
N GLY A 359 -19.81 -0.64 11.77
CA GLY A 359 -20.63 -0.92 10.58
C GLY A 359 -20.99 0.28 9.68
N LYS A 360 -20.39 1.45 9.94
CA LYS A 360 -20.62 2.69 9.20
C LYS A 360 -19.33 3.29 8.65
N SER A 361 -19.44 4.19 7.67
CA SER A 361 -18.30 4.98 7.18
C SER A 361 -18.50 6.49 7.34
N TYR A 362 -17.39 7.19 7.59
CA TYR A 362 -17.35 8.60 8.00
C TYR A 362 -16.24 9.35 7.26
N ASP A 363 -16.37 10.67 7.16
CA ASP A 363 -15.30 11.57 6.73
C ASP A 363 -14.34 11.93 7.89
N SER A 364 -13.24 12.66 7.64
CA SER A 364 -12.26 13.02 8.68
C SER A 364 -12.85 13.79 9.88
N SER A 365 -13.98 14.48 9.70
CA SER A 365 -14.66 15.23 10.77
C SER A 365 -15.61 14.37 11.61
N GLY A 366 -15.75 13.08 11.29
CA GLY A 366 -16.72 12.18 11.94
C GLY A 366 -18.16 12.38 11.44
N LYS A 367 -18.36 13.09 10.32
CA LYS A 367 -19.65 13.14 9.63
C LYS A 367 -19.89 11.82 8.92
N GLU A 368 -21.04 11.20 9.15
CA GLU A 368 -21.50 10.00 8.46
C GLU A 368 -21.56 10.23 6.93
N VAL A 369 -20.97 9.30 6.18
CA VAL A 369 -20.99 9.23 4.71
C VAL A 369 -21.77 8.00 4.25
N ASP A 370 -21.63 6.88 4.98
CA ASP A 370 -22.46 5.68 4.80
C ASP A 370 -22.99 5.16 6.13
N GLY A 371 -24.29 4.88 6.17
CA GLY A 371 -24.99 4.34 7.33
C GLY A 371 -25.01 2.80 7.43
N ASN A 372 -24.55 2.08 6.39
CA ASN A 372 -24.41 0.61 6.42
C ASN A 372 -23.37 0.12 5.40
N ILE A 373 -22.15 -0.22 5.84
CA ILE A 373 -21.14 -0.79 4.92
C ILE A 373 -21.43 -2.25 4.52
N PHE A 374 -22.37 -2.92 5.18
CA PHE A 374 -22.74 -4.33 4.94
C PHE A 374 -23.81 -4.48 3.84
N ASP A 375 -23.76 -3.67 2.79
CA ASP A 375 -24.50 -3.95 1.55
C ASP A 375 -23.70 -3.54 0.29
N THR A 376 -24.39 -3.31 -0.83
CA THR A 376 -23.79 -3.09 -2.15
C THR A 376 -24.03 -1.69 -2.72
N SER A 377 -24.90 -0.91 -2.08
CA SER A 377 -24.85 0.55 -2.15
C SER A 377 -23.58 1.00 -1.43
N ALA A 378 -22.82 1.91 -2.05
CA ALA A 378 -21.61 2.45 -1.44
C ALA A 378 -21.33 3.85 -2.00
N PRO A 379 -20.81 4.78 -1.19
CA PRO A 379 -20.43 6.13 -1.63
C PRO A 379 -19.28 6.10 -2.65
N GLN A 380 -19.14 7.15 -3.45
CA GLN A 380 -17.89 7.37 -4.19
C GLN A 380 -16.82 7.91 -3.22
N ILE A 381 -15.55 7.58 -3.46
CA ILE A 381 -14.45 8.09 -2.62
C ILE A 381 -14.37 9.63 -2.60
N THR A 382 -14.93 10.27 -3.62
CA THR A 382 -15.04 11.72 -3.77
C THR A 382 -16.04 12.38 -2.80
N GLU A 383 -16.84 11.60 -2.08
CA GLU A 383 -17.82 12.07 -1.07
C GLU A 383 -17.22 12.16 0.35
N PHE A 384 -16.02 11.59 0.55
CA PHE A 384 -15.23 11.68 1.78
C PHE A 384 -14.31 12.92 1.80
N THR A 385 -13.56 13.13 2.88
CA THR A 385 -12.69 14.31 3.02
C THR A 385 -11.54 14.27 2.02
N ARG A 386 -11.56 15.17 1.03
CA ARG A 386 -10.43 15.39 0.12
C ARG A 386 -9.26 16.03 0.86
N VAL A 387 -8.22 15.25 1.14
CA VAL A 387 -6.98 15.64 1.82
C VAL A 387 -6.18 16.64 0.98
N PHE A 388 -5.99 16.35 -0.31
CA PHE A 388 -5.28 17.22 -1.24
C PHE A 388 -5.89 17.11 -2.64
N ALA A 389 -6.07 18.26 -3.31
CA ALA A 389 -6.73 18.32 -4.61
C ALA A 389 -5.72 18.37 -5.76
N ALA A 390 -5.94 17.57 -6.79
CA ALA A 390 -5.10 17.55 -7.99
C ALA A 390 -5.05 18.93 -8.67
N GLY A 391 -3.86 19.38 -9.05
CA GLY A 391 -3.61 20.72 -9.61
C GLY A 391 -3.42 21.82 -8.56
N SER A 392 -3.37 21.50 -7.27
CA SER A 392 -3.03 22.47 -6.20
C SER A 392 -1.51 22.69 -6.10
N MET A 393 -1.11 23.82 -5.51
CA MET A 393 0.31 24.15 -5.29
C MET A 393 0.78 23.68 -3.91
N LEU A 394 1.93 23.01 -3.85
CA LEU A 394 2.63 22.62 -2.62
C LEU A 394 4.15 22.81 -2.80
N GLY A 395 4.82 23.46 -1.85
CA GLY A 395 6.27 23.75 -1.95
C GLY A 395 6.66 24.54 -3.20
N GLY A 396 5.78 25.41 -3.71
CA GLY A 396 5.98 26.15 -4.97
C GLY A 396 5.74 25.34 -6.25
N LYS A 397 5.32 24.08 -6.15
CA LYS A 397 5.11 23.14 -7.27
C LYS A 397 3.62 22.82 -7.45
N THR A 398 3.12 22.79 -8.68
CA THR A 398 1.72 22.43 -8.96
C THR A 398 1.61 20.92 -9.15
N LEU A 399 1.10 20.20 -8.13
CA LEU A 399 1.11 18.73 -8.11
C LEU A 399 -0.14 18.12 -8.74
N ARG A 400 0.06 17.05 -9.53
CA ARG A 400 -0.94 16.32 -10.32
C ARG A 400 -0.75 14.82 -10.17
N ARG A 401 -1.76 14.04 -10.58
CA ARG A 401 -1.70 12.56 -10.62
C ARG A 401 -1.18 11.98 -9.30
N LEU A 402 -1.90 12.31 -8.23
CA LEU A 402 -1.48 12.00 -6.87
C LEU A 402 -1.65 10.51 -6.58
N TRP A 403 -0.70 9.94 -5.85
CA TRP A 403 -0.71 8.52 -5.46
C TRP A 403 -0.35 8.41 -3.97
N ASN A 404 -1.19 7.70 -3.20
CA ASN A 404 -0.99 7.39 -1.78
C ASN A 404 0.11 6.33 -1.56
N PHE A 405 0.83 6.42 -0.44
CA PHE A 405 1.75 5.37 0.04
C PHE A 405 1.26 4.73 1.33
N ASP A 406 0.98 5.54 2.35
CA ASP A 406 0.86 5.06 3.74
C ASP A 406 -0.08 5.92 4.58
N ILE A 407 -0.63 5.35 5.65
CA ILE A 407 -1.49 6.03 6.65
C ILE A 407 -1.26 5.43 8.04
N ALA A 408 -1.27 6.28 9.06
CA ALA A 408 -1.29 5.91 10.47
C ALA A 408 -2.13 6.93 11.26
N ARG A 409 -2.85 6.47 12.29
CA ARG A 409 -3.59 7.33 13.23
C ARG A 409 -3.07 7.12 14.64
N TYR A 410 -2.86 8.22 15.34
CA TYR A 410 -2.19 8.24 16.64
C TYR A 410 -3.17 8.34 17.82
N GLU A 411 -2.66 8.16 19.05
CA GLU A 411 -3.49 8.15 20.26
C GLU A 411 -4.20 9.49 20.52
N ASP A 412 -3.54 10.60 20.18
CA ASP A 412 -4.09 11.96 20.23
C ASP A 412 -5.25 12.20 19.23
N GLY A 413 -5.48 11.25 18.33
CA GLY A 413 -6.50 11.31 17.27
C GLY A 413 -6.06 11.99 15.98
N THR A 414 -4.80 12.43 15.90
CA THR A 414 -4.21 12.92 14.65
C THR A 414 -3.94 11.80 13.66
N ILE A 415 -3.85 12.13 12.37
CA ILE A 415 -3.66 11.16 11.29
C ILE A 415 -2.51 11.65 10.40
N GLY A 416 -1.49 10.83 10.20
CA GLY A 416 -0.43 11.07 9.23
C GLY A 416 -0.66 10.26 7.96
N VAL A 417 -0.38 10.84 6.80
CA VAL A 417 -0.38 10.13 5.51
C VAL A 417 0.82 10.53 4.65
N LEU A 418 1.35 9.56 3.90
CA LEU A 418 2.43 9.77 2.92
C LEU A 418 1.93 9.54 1.49
N TRP A 419 2.39 10.37 0.55
CA TRP A 419 1.96 10.34 -0.85
C TRP A 419 3.00 10.97 -1.79
N GLN A 420 2.72 10.87 -3.10
CA GLN A 420 3.48 11.48 -4.19
C GLN A 420 2.58 12.22 -5.19
N GLY A 421 3.17 13.12 -5.98
CA GLY A 421 2.53 13.73 -7.14
C GLY A 421 3.54 14.21 -8.19
N ARG A 422 3.11 14.36 -9.44
CA ARG A 422 3.91 14.91 -10.55
C ARG A 422 3.80 16.44 -10.61
N GLU A 423 4.90 17.14 -10.85
CA GLU A 423 4.89 18.56 -11.24
C GLU A 423 4.39 18.75 -12.69
N ASN A 424 4.80 17.86 -13.60
CA ASN A 424 4.59 17.96 -15.04
C ASN A 424 3.79 16.79 -15.62
N GLU A 425 3.07 17.09 -16.71
CA GLU A 425 2.51 16.08 -17.61
C GLU A 425 3.56 15.71 -18.68
N CYS A 426 3.60 14.43 -19.08
CA CYS A 426 4.42 13.95 -20.19
C CYS A 426 3.54 13.80 -21.45
N ALA A 427 3.92 14.47 -22.54
CA ALA A 427 3.23 14.34 -23.83
C ALA A 427 3.47 12.99 -24.52
N ASP A 428 4.63 12.38 -24.28
CA ASP A 428 4.96 11.01 -24.67
C ASP A 428 5.24 10.20 -23.39
N LYS A 429 4.42 9.18 -23.12
CA LYS A 429 4.61 8.28 -21.97
C LYS A 429 5.86 7.41 -22.13
N ASN A 430 6.18 7.00 -23.36
CA ASN A 430 7.28 6.10 -23.65
C ASN A 430 8.64 6.79 -23.49
N ASN A 431 8.72 8.12 -23.63
CA ASN A 431 9.93 8.88 -23.32
C ASN A 431 9.82 9.77 -22.06
N CYS A 432 8.89 9.44 -21.16
CA CYS A 432 8.69 10.16 -19.90
C CYS A 432 9.72 9.78 -18.82
N ASN A 433 10.06 10.76 -17.98
CA ASN A 433 10.37 10.62 -16.56
C ASN A 433 9.77 11.86 -15.87
N PRO A 434 8.69 11.76 -15.08
CA PRO A 434 8.10 12.92 -14.44
C PRO A 434 9.02 13.55 -13.40
N GLY A 435 8.83 14.84 -13.13
CA GLY A 435 9.32 15.49 -11.93
C GLY A 435 8.38 15.14 -10.78
N HIS A 436 8.63 14.02 -10.12
CA HIS A 436 7.86 13.64 -8.93
C HIS A 436 8.28 14.41 -7.68
N HIS A 437 7.33 14.55 -6.76
CA HIS A 437 7.54 15.07 -5.42
C HIS A 437 6.85 14.16 -4.41
N MET A 438 7.56 13.81 -3.33
CA MET A 438 7.01 13.13 -2.17
C MET A 438 6.49 14.17 -1.17
N ALA A 439 5.40 13.85 -0.49
CA ALA A 439 4.72 14.74 0.43
C ALA A 439 4.11 13.98 1.62
N TYR A 440 3.95 14.71 2.71
CA TYR A 440 3.27 14.31 3.94
C TYR A 440 2.04 15.17 4.13
N SER A 441 0.97 14.61 4.70
CA SER A 441 -0.15 15.39 5.22
C SER A 441 -0.52 14.93 6.62
N ARG A 442 -0.93 15.88 7.48
CA ARG A 442 -1.38 15.63 8.85
C ARG A 442 -2.78 16.18 9.05
N PHE A 443 -3.65 15.38 9.67
CA PHE A 443 -4.92 15.83 10.22
C PHE A 443 -4.73 16.18 11.68
N ASP A 444 -5.00 17.43 12.06
CA ASP A 444 -4.84 17.93 13.44
C ASP A 444 -6.09 17.74 14.32
N GLY A 445 -6.98 16.81 13.93
CA GLY A 445 -8.32 16.64 14.53
C GLY A 445 -9.37 17.61 13.97
N THR A 446 -8.98 18.66 13.23
CA THR A 446 -9.90 19.65 12.64
C THR A 446 -9.65 19.96 11.16
N SER A 447 -8.39 19.91 10.72
CA SER A 447 -7.95 20.35 9.39
C SER A 447 -6.80 19.50 8.86
N TRP A 448 -6.74 19.34 7.54
CA TRP A 448 -5.61 18.72 6.86
C TRP A 448 -4.58 19.79 6.46
N LYS A 449 -3.33 19.60 6.90
CA LYS A 449 -2.14 20.35 6.47
C LYS A 449 -1.27 19.44 5.61
N SER A 450 -0.47 20.02 4.71
CA SER A 450 0.38 19.25 3.79
C SER A 450 1.74 19.92 3.61
N THR A 451 2.78 19.09 3.50
CA THR A 451 4.18 19.49 3.41
C THR A 451 4.85 18.71 2.29
N ARG A 452 5.58 19.39 1.41
CA ARG A 452 6.45 18.74 0.42
C ARG A 452 7.72 18.29 1.13
N LEU A 453 8.08 17.02 0.99
CA LEU A 453 9.28 16.43 1.60
C LEU A 453 10.50 16.63 0.69
N VAL A 454 10.48 16.06 -0.51
CA VAL A 454 11.63 16.00 -1.44
C VAL A 454 11.16 15.75 -2.88
N ARG A 455 12.01 15.96 -3.89
CA ARG A 455 11.86 15.33 -5.22
C ARG A 455 11.84 13.80 -5.05
N GLY A 456 10.85 13.15 -5.65
CA GLY A 456 10.74 11.68 -5.68
C GLY A 456 11.82 10.99 -6.52
N GLY A 457 12.62 11.76 -7.26
CA GLY A 457 13.75 11.25 -8.02
C GLY A 457 13.35 10.78 -9.42
N ARG A 458 13.81 9.57 -9.78
CA ARG A 458 13.53 8.92 -11.07
C ARG A 458 12.57 7.76 -10.86
N THR A 459 11.73 7.50 -11.86
CA THR A 459 10.83 6.33 -11.84
C THR A 459 11.60 5.02 -11.72
N LEU A 460 11.10 4.07 -10.93
CA LEU A 460 11.77 2.80 -10.63
C LEU A 460 11.89 1.89 -11.85
N TYR A 461 10.93 1.94 -12.77
CA TYR A 461 11.00 1.14 -13.98
C TYR A 461 12.09 1.74 -14.87
N ARG A 462 13.22 1.03 -15.03
CA ARG A 462 14.36 1.52 -15.82
C ARG A 462 14.31 1.10 -17.30
N ASP A 463 13.54 0.07 -17.63
CA ASP A 463 13.42 -0.49 -18.97
C ASP A 463 11.99 -0.36 -19.53
N LYS A 464 11.87 0.07 -20.79
CA LYS A 464 10.65 0.68 -21.35
C LYS A 464 9.89 -0.29 -22.25
N SER A 465 9.31 -1.32 -21.64
CA SER A 465 8.43 -2.31 -22.30
C SER A 465 6.95 -1.95 -22.20
N ASP A 466 6.08 -2.66 -22.92
CA ASP A 466 4.65 -2.33 -23.15
C ASP A 466 3.75 -2.28 -21.88
N TRP A 467 4.30 -2.56 -20.69
CA TRP A 467 3.63 -2.52 -19.39
C TRP A 467 4.26 -1.50 -18.44
N TRP A 468 4.68 -0.37 -19.00
CA TRP A 468 5.29 0.76 -18.31
C TRP A 468 4.35 1.42 -17.29
N GLU A 469 4.91 1.77 -16.12
CA GLU A 469 4.21 2.52 -15.08
C GLU A 469 5.10 3.67 -14.61
N GLU A 470 4.91 4.86 -15.18
CA GLU A 470 5.83 5.99 -14.93
C GLU A 470 5.84 6.49 -13.48
N ASP A 471 4.81 6.20 -12.68
CA ASP A 471 4.66 6.76 -11.33
C ASP A 471 5.33 5.96 -10.21
N TYR A 472 5.90 4.78 -10.45
CA TYR A 472 6.48 4.01 -9.35
C TYR A 472 7.76 4.65 -8.80
N LEU A 473 7.71 5.02 -7.52
CA LEU A 473 8.82 5.50 -6.71
C LEU A 473 9.18 4.50 -5.60
N GLY A 474 10.25 4.79 -4.85
CA GLY A 474 10.66 4.02 -3.69
C GLY A 474 9.60 3.89 -2.59
N GLY A 475 8.71 4.88 -2.46
CA GLY A 475 7.65 4.87 -1.44
C GLY A 475 8.13 5.31 -0.05
N GLY A 476 7.26 5.20 0.94
CA GLY A 476 7.56 5.59 2.32
C GLY A 476 6.63 4.93 3.33
N ALA A 477 6.98 5.04 4.61
CA ALA A 477 6.20 4.57 5.74
C ALA A 477 6.17 5.61 6.87
N LEU A 478 5.08 5.66 7.61
CA LEU A 478 5.01 6.33 8.90
C LEU A 478 5.50 5.36 9.97
N ASP A 479 6.02 5.88 11.08
CA ASP A 479 6.05 5.08 12.32
C ASP A 479 4.62 5.11 12.93
N PRO A 480 4.00 3.96 13.26
CA PRO A 480 2.65 3.88 13.83
C PRO A 480 2.61 3.99 15.36
N ASP A 481 3.77 4.11 16.02
CA ASP A 481 3.93 4.32 17.46
C ASP A 481 4.54 5.71 17.78
N ASP A 482 5.28 6.34 16.84
CA ASP A 482 5.77 7.72 16.95
C ASP A 482 5.21 8.68 15.86
N PRO A 483 4.34 9.67 16.20
CA PRO A 483 3.82 10.65 15.24
C PRO A 483 4.85 11.60 14.65
N HIS A 484 6.08 11.62 15.20
CA HIS A 484 7.17 12.48 14.75
C HIS A 484 8.06 11.83 13.68
N VAL A 485 7.95 10.52 13.45
CA VAL A 485 8.89 9.76 12.62
C VAL A 485 8.25 9.27 11.32
N ILE A 486 8.95 9.52 10.20
CA ILE A 486 8.64 8.94 8.89
C ILE A 486 9.91 8.37 8.24
N TYR A 487 9.70 7.43 7.32
CA TYR A 487 10.74 6.83 6.49
C TYR A 487 10.40 7.00 5.02
N ILE A 488 11.36 7.42 4.19
CA ILE A 488 11.20 7.50 2.73
C ILE A 488 12.31 6.77 2.01
N SER A 489 11.98 6.20 0.85
CA SER A 489 12.90 5.62 -0.11
C SER A 489 12.98 6.54 -1.33
N THR A 490 14.16 7.11 -1.58
CA THR A 490 14.39 8.05 -2.68
C THR A 490 15.84 8.01 -3.14
N ASN A 491 16.09 8.33 -4.42
CA ASN A 491 17.43 8.53 -4.96
C ASN A 491 17.90 10.01 -4.86
N ILE A 492 17.16 10.89 -4.17
CA ILE A 492 17.52 12.29 -3.93
C ILE A 492 17.78 12.52 -2.43
N ASP A 493 18.86 13.20 -2.06
CA ASP A 493 19.11 13.59 -0.65
C ASP A 493 18.01 14.56 -0.16
N PRO A 494 17.20 14.20 0.85
CA PRO A 494 16.12 15.06 1.33
C PRO A 494 16.59 16.23 2.19
N ARG A 495 17.90 16.34 2.50
CA ARG A 495 18.49 17.47 3.24
C ARG A 495 18.79 18.67 2.34
N ASP A 496 19.09 18.43 1.06
CA ASP A 496 19.39 19.48 0.07
C ASP A 496 18.43 19.51 -1.12
N ASP A 497 17.61 18.47 -1.33
CA ASP A 497 16.66 18.31 -2.45
C ASP A 497 17.32 18.36 -3.84
N MET A 498 18.65 18.23 -3.91
CA MET A 498 19.52 18.46 -5.07
C MET A 498 20.39 17.24 -5.42
N THR A 499 21.07 16.65 -4.43
CA THR A 499 22.05 15.57 -4.63
C THR A 499 21.37 14.28 -5.08
N GLU A 500 21.85 13.67 -6.19
CA GLU A 500 21.29 12.41 -6.73
C GLU A 500 22.21 11.21 -6.49
N TYR A 501 21.65 10.13 -5.96
CA TYR A 501 22.27 8.82 -5.78
C TYR A 501 21.93 7.87 -6.96
N PRO A 502 22.77 6.85 -7.23
CA PRO A 502 22.57 5.93 -8.37
C PRO A 502 21.43 4.91 -8.16
N VAL A 503 20.98 4.76 -6.91
CA VAL A 503 19.93 3.87 -6.41
C VAL A 503 19.15 4.60 -5.32
N ASN A 504 17.98 4.08 -4.94
CA ASN A 504 17.20 4.59 -3.82
C ASN A 504 17.86 4.17 -2.48
N GLU A 505 17.97 5.14 -1.59
CA GLU A 505 18.41 4.96 -0.20
C GLU A 505 17.22 5.22 0.74
N ILE A 506 17.23 4.63 1.92
CA ILE A 506 16.21 4.86 2.96
C ILE A 506 16.66 6.02 3.87
N TRP A 507 15.75 6.92 4.18
CA TRP A 507 15.97 8.09 5.05
C TRP A 507 14.93 8.13 6.18
N LYS A 508 15.38 8.35 7.42
CA LYS A 508 14.55 8.64 8.60
C LYS A 508 14.38 10.16 8.70
N GLY A 509 13.14 10.63 8.67
CA GLY A 509 12.76 12.03 8.85
C GLY A 509 12.06 12.20 10.19
N VAL A 510 12.50 13.19 10.97
CA VAL A 510 11.91 13.51 12.28
C VAL A 510 11.39 14.94 12.30
N THR A 511 10.12 15.13 12.66
CA THR A 511 9.49 16.47 12.79
C THR A 511 9.29 16.88 14.26
N CYS A 512 9.52 18.16 14.55
CA CYS A 512 9.23 18.79 15.83
C CYS A 512 8.15 19.89 15.72
N ASP A 513 7.43 19.94 14.59
CA ASP A 513 6.53 21.04 14.20
C ASP A 513 5.28 20.54 13.43
N ASP A 514 4.72 19.40 13.88
CA ASP A 514 3.54 18.73 13.28
C ASP A 514 3.70 18.43 11.78
N GLY A 515 4.92 18.08 11.37
CA GLY A 515 5.29 17.77 9.99
C GLY A 515 5.37 18.99 9.07
N SER A 516 5.53 20.19 9.61
CA SER A 516 5.79 21.41 8.81
C SER A 516 7.20 21.41 8.22
N SER A 517 8.16 20.77 8.90
CA SER A 517 9.51 20.45 8.43
C SER A 517 9.99 19.12 9.03
N PHE A 518 11.06 18.56 8.45
CA PHE A 518 11.67 17.31 8.90
C PHE A 518 13.20 17.42 8.91
N THR A 519 13.81 16.93 9.98
CA THR A 519 15.25 16.69 10.08
C THR A 519 15.55 15.30 9.53
N TRP A 520 16.41 15.20 8.53
CA TRP A 520 16.68 13.93 7.84
C TRP A 520 18.02 13.32 8.19
N THR A 521 18.03 12.00 8.43
CA THR A 521 19.22 11.17 8.60
C THR A 521 19.12 9.91 7.74
N PRO A 522 20.23 9.43 7.14
CA PRO A 522 20.19 8.24 6.33
C PRO A 522 20.06 6.97 7.19
N ILE A 523 19.32 5.99 6.67
CA ILE A 523 19.29 4.60 7.16
C ILE A 523 20.17 3.69 6.31
N THR A 524 20.28 3.96 5.01
CA THR A 524 21.18 3.27 4.08
C THR A 524 21.99 4.29 3.28
N MET A 525 23.27 3.99 2.97
CA MET A 525 24.13 4.86 2.16
C MET A 525 25.15 4.09 1.33
N ASN A 526 25.51 4.65 0.17
CA ASN A 526 26.46 4.08 -0.79
C ASN A 526 26.11 2.63 -1.18
N SER A 527 24.80 2.36 -1.31
CA SER A 527 24.25 1.06 -1.66
C SER A 527 24.60 0.64 -3.10
N GLN A 528 24.78 -0.67 -3.31
CA GLN A 528 24.99 -1.26 -4.64
C GLN A 528 23.67 -1.60 -5.36
N ASN A 529 22.55 -1.59 -4.63
CA ASN A 529 21.24 -2.05 -5.05
C ASN A 529 20.17 -1.04 -4.58
N GLU A 530 18.98 -1.09 -5.17
CA GLU A 530 17.84 -0.30 -4.70
C GLU A 530 17.43 -0.75 -3.29
N ASN A 531 17.13 0.18 -2.38
CA ASN A 531 16.41 -0.10 -1.12
C ASN A 531 15.01 0.50 -1.22
N LEU A 532 13.96 -0.32 -1.20
CA LEU A 532 12.62 0.06 -1.66
C LEU A 532 11.50 -0.31 -0.67
N ARG A 533 10.45 0.51 -0.69
CA ARG A 533 9.17 0.34 0.02
C ARG A 533 9.37 -0.01 1.50
N PRO A 534 9.97 0.90 2.29
CA PRO A 534 10.06 0.75 3.73
C PRO A 534 8.67 0.58 4.34
N HIS A 535 8.61 -0.07 5.48
CA HIS A 535 7.40 -0.34 6.25
C HIS A 535 7.78 -0.57 7.71
N VAL A 536 6.97 0.00 8.61
CA VAL A 536 7.12 -0.13 10.06
C VAL A 536 5.84 -0.77 10.61
N PRO A 537 5.86 -2.04 11.04
CA PRO A 537 4.73 -2.64 11.75
C PRO A 537 4.58 -2.01 13.14
N LYS A 538 3.35 -1.94 13.64
CA LYS A 538 3.08 -1.50 15.02
C LYS A 538 3.73 -2.45 16.04
N TRP A 539 4.35 -1.88 17.07
CA TRP A 539 5.02 -2.60 18.15
C TRP A 539 4.69 -1.94 19.49
N ASP A 540 5.53 -1.03 19.99
CA ASP A 540 5.30 -0.22 21.18
C ASP A 540 6.21 1.02 21.21
N ALA A 541 5.97 1.96 22.13
CA ALA A 541 6.73 3.21 22.23
C ALA A 541 8.20 3.08 22.71
N LYS A 542 8.75 1.86 22.82
CA LYS A 542 10.14 1.55 23.21
C LYS A 542 10.89 0.72 22.16
N ASN A 543 10.17 0.11 21.21
CA ASN A 543 10.73 -0.80 20.22
C ASN A 543 10.17 -0.48 18.83
N SER A 544 11.03 -0.34 17.82
CA SER A 544 10.62 -0.12 16.43
C SER A 544 11.34 -1.09 15.50
N ALA A 545 10.65 -1.50 14.43
CA ALA A 545 11.18 -2.39 13.41
C ALA A 545 11.03 -1.73 12.05
N LEU A 546 12.14 -1.44 11.37
CA LEU A 546 12.11 -0.91 10.01
C LEU A 546 12.45 -2.01 9.03
N LEU A 547 11.48 -2.44 8.22
CA LEU A 547 11.68 -3.45 7.18
C LEU A 547 11.53 -2.84 5.78
N TRP A 548 12.32 -3.35 4.84
CA TRP A 548 12.27 -2.99 3.41
C TRP A 548 12.71 -4.20 2.57
N PHE A 549 12.61 -4.11 1.25
CA PHE A 549 13.33 -5.04 0.37
C PHE A 549 14.44 -4.30 -0.37
N ARG A 550 15.58 -4.99 -0.58
CA ARG A 550 16.71 -4.45 -1.33
C ARG A 550 17.23 -5.41 -2.39
N GLY A 551 17.62 -4.88 -3.54
CA GLY A 551 18.12 -5.69 -4.66
C GLY A 551 17.95 -5.05 -6.03
N ASN A 552 17.78 -5.90 -7.05
CA ASN A 552 17.48 -5.47 -8.41
C ASN A 552 15.97 -5.48 -8.62
N TYR A 553 15.39 -4.35 -9.05
CA TYR A 553 13.97 -4.20 -9.33
C TYR A 553 13.81 -3.57 -10.72
N GLN A 554 13.21 -4.32 -11.66
CA GLN A 554 13.01 -3.85 -13.05
C GLN A 554 11.55 -3.51 -13.31
N THR A 555 10.65 -4.42 -12.92
CA THR A 555 9.21 -4.18 -12.83
C THR A 555 8.63 -4.93 -11.62
N ALA A 556 7.37 -4.66 -11.28
CA ALA A 556 6.62 -5.45 -10.29
C ALA A 556 6.61 -6.96 -10.57
N GLN A 557 6.91 -7.41 -11.79
CA GLN A 557 6.95 -8.82 -12.18
C GLN A 557 8.37 -9.37 -12.37
N LYS A 558 9.39 -8.51 -12.30
CA LYS A 558 10.80 -8.83 -12.56
C LYS A 558 11.69 -8.17 -11.51
N TYR A 559 11.97 -8.89 -10.43
CA TYR A 559 12.89 -8.44 -9.39
C TYR A 559 13.69 -9.61 -8.80
N SER A 560 14.76 -9.25 -8.10
CA SER A 560 15.60 -10.12 -7.30
C SER A 560 16.03 -9.32 -6.08
N ALA A 561 15.21 -9.37 -5.03
CA ALA A 561 15.41 -8.61 -3.81
C ALA A 561 15.33 -9.54 -2.59
N GLU A 562 16.11 -9.21 -1.57
CA GLU A 562 15.98 -9.79 -0.24
C GLU A 562 15.11 -8.88 0.63
N VAL A 563 14.28 -9.48 1.49
CA VAL A 563 13.56 -8.75 2.54
C VAL A 563 14.46 -8.66 3.76
N VAL A 564 14.65 -7.44 4.23
CA VAL A 564 15.63 -7.08 5.25
C VAL A 564 15.02 -6.07 6.24
N GLY A 565 15.67 -5.88 7.38
CA GLY A 565 15.30 -4.83 8.32
C GLY A 565 16.29 -4.56 9.43
N ILE A 566 15.98 -3.53 10.21
CA ILE A 566 16.68 -3.10 11.42
C ILE A 566 15.66 -3.15 12.58
N LEU A 567 16.12 -3.54 13.77
CA LEU A 567 15.35 -3.47 15.01
C LEU A 567 16.02 -2.47 15.96
N GLU A 568 15.27 -1.45 16.39
CA GLU A 568 15.62 -0.56 17.50
C GLU A 568 14.87 -1.09 18.74
N ARG A 569 15.57 -1.45 19.83
CA ARG A 569 14.98 -2.00 21.07
C ARG A 569 15.62 -1.40 22.31
N GLU A 570 14.84 -1.24 23.37
CA GLU A 570 15.34 -0.95 24.73
C GLU A 570 15.71 -2.27 25.44
N GLU A 571 16.83 -2.30 26.18
CA GLU A 571 17.37 -3.49 26.89
C GLU A 571 16.83 -3.66 28.33
#